data_AF-A0A2S3UW11-F1
#
_entry.id   AF-A0A2S3UW11-F1
#
_cell.length_a   1.000
_cell.length_b   1.000
_cell.length_c   1.000
_cell.angle_alpha   90.00
_cell.angle_beta   90.00
_cell.angle_gamma   90.00
#
_symmetry.space_group_name_H-M   'P 1'
#
loop_
_entity.id
_entity.type
_entity.pdbx_description
1 polymer ?
#
loop_
_entity_poly.entity_id
_entity_poly.type
_entity_poly.pdbx_seq_one_letter_code
_entity_poly.pdbx_strand_id
1 'polypeptide(L)'
;MPQLDFTLPHWAYWVGLIVFPVIATILAKRPKPEQRQYSLVLAYFILVTGGILGLHRLYLKRLLGLVYIPVFICILFANAQSHDARSVVSDMDNLVRQSERTLERETERVRSAETALPSMQRALASSEEGSMALRRAQRDVRRAEQRIDQGRERIAEAETALVTARPAADEARETLDFWGSFAKYAFWLLLAGVLIDAVLLPVLVRKANANLPPDPELSEAEKKLKALEEAERKDDASHVSSGWTGWIDRLSLFCGEFVSYWAVIAVIVYYFEVMSRYVFGSPTNWAHEAMYLMFGMQYLIAGSYAMLTESHVRVDVFYAPLSRRRKAVVDLLTSVFFFIFAGTLLYTSWIFAFDAIAVPSGNALVSDWARGQIGLGEALNGLTLSQWTDPNVRWGEISFNEWEVPLWPMKWVMVLGGLLLVLQGISKFAQDIRALMGRA
;
A
#
# COMPACT_ATOMS: atom_id res chain seq x y z
N MET A 1 3.97 -20.45 -7.03
CA MET A 1 4.91 -19.32 -7.23
C MET A 1 5.82 -19.22 -6.01
N PRO A 2 7.06 -18.72 -6.12
CA PRO A 2 7.83 -18.37 -4.94
C PRO A 2 7.08 -17.29 -4.15
N GLN A 3 7.00 -17.44 -2.83
CA GLN A 3 6.44 -16.41 -1.95
C GLN A 3 7.48 -15.30 -1.73
N LEU A 4 7.02 -14.05 -1.73
CA LEU A 4 7.87 -12.89 -1.49
C LEU A 4 7.65 -12.42 -0.05
N ASP A 5 8.38 -13.04 0.88
CA ASP A 5 8.33 -12.65 2.29
C ASP A 5 9.23 -11.43 2.53
N PHE A 6 8.80 -10.29 1.99
CA PHE A 6 9.49 -9.02 2.18
C PHE A 6 8.58 -7.98 2.83
N THR A 7 8.91 -7.63 4.06
CA THR A 7 8.34 -6.46 4.75
C THR A 7 9.36 -5.34 4.75
N LEU A 8 8.96 -4.15 4.27
CA LEU A 8 9.82 -2.98 4.28
C LEU A 8 10.14 -2.57 5.73
N PRO A 9 11.42 -2.53 6.14
CA PRO A 9 11.78 -2.04 7.45
C PRO A 9 11.35 -0.58 7.62
N HIS A 10 10.82 -0.20 8.78
CA HIS A 10 10.34 1.17 9.02
C HIS A 10 11.42 2.23 8.78
N TRP A 11 12.66 1.96 9.20
CA TRP A 11 13.78 2.89 8.95
C TRP A 11 14.02 3.11 7.46
N ALA A 12 13.87 2.06 6.63
CA ALA A 12 14.10 2.14 5.20
C ALA A 12 13.03 2.98 4.50
N TYR A 13 11.78 2.90 4.98
CA TYR A 13 10.71 3.80 4.56
C TYR A 13 11.07 5.27 4.83
N TRP A 14 11.37 5.61 6.09
CA TRP A 14 11.68 6.99 6.47
C TRP A 14 12.93 7.54 5.78
N VAL A 15 14.01 6.76 5.71
CA VAL A 15 15.24 7.13 4.99
C VAL A 15 14.94 7.29 3.50
N GLY A 16 14.15 6.40 2.91
CA GLY A 16 13.74 6.48 1.51
C GLY A 16 13.02 7.79 1.18
N LEU A 17 12.09 8.22 2.03
CA LEU A 17 11.37 9.49 1.87
C LEU A 17 12.28 10.72 1.92
N ILE A 18 13.46 10.63 2.52
CA ILE A 18 14.41 11.74 2.60
C ILE A 18 15.44 11.66 1.47
N VAL A 19 16.11 10.52 1.34
CA VAL A 19 17.25 10.33 0.43
C VAL A 19 16.79 10.36 -1.02
N PHE A 20 15.64 9.76 -1.35
CA PHE A 20 15.19 9.67 -2.72
C PHE A 20 14.91 11.04 -3.33
N PRO A 21 14.11 11.95 -2.72
CA PRO A 21 13.94 13.30 -3.24
C PRO A 21 15.24 14.08 -3.40
N VAL A 22 16.16 14.00 -2.44
CA VAL A 22 17.45 14.71 -2.53
C VAL A 22 18.22 14.26 -3.78
N ILE A 23 18.33 12.95 -4.00
CA ILE A 23 18.97 12.40 -5.20
C ILE A 23 18.20 12.84 -6.44
N ALA A 24 16.87 12.76 -6.43
CA ALA A 24 16.03 13.14 -7.56
C ALA A 24 16.18 14.62 -7.93
N THR A 25 16.25 15.53 -6.95
CA THR A 25 16.50 16.96 -7.16
C THR A 25 17.89 17.18 -7.78
N ILE A 26 18.92 16.51 -7.27
CA ILE A 26 20.29 16.60 -7.82
C ILE A 26 20.32 16.12 -9.28
N LEU A 27 19.59 15.05 -9.60
CA LEU A 27 19.48 14.51 -10.95
C LEU A 27 18.67 15.43 -11.88
N ALA A 28 17.57 16.00 -11.39
CA ALA A 28 16.67 16.86 -12.18
C ALA A 28 17.33 18.19 -12.58
N LYS A 29 18.23 18.72 -11.74
CA LYS A 29 18.97 19.96 -12.02
C LYS A 29 20.16 19.78 -12.97
N ARG A 30 20.42 18.56 -13.46
CA ARG A 30 21.47 18.32 -14.46
C ARG A 30 21.07 18.90 -15.82
N PRO A 31 21.99 19.56 -16.54
CA PRO A 31 21.71 20.05 -17.90
C PRO A 31 21.31 18.87 -18.79
N LYS A 32 20.18 19.03 -19.48
CA LYS A 32 19.69 18.01 -20.41
C LYS A 32 20.63 17.97 -21.62
N PRO A 33 21.08 16.79 -22.07
CA PRO A 33 21.91 16.70 -23.26
C PRO A 33 21.15 17.25 -24.47
N GLU A 34 21.83 18.04 -25.31
CA GLU A 34 21.25 18.66 -26.52
C GLU A 34 20.75 17.64 -27.55
N GLN A 35 21.29 16.41 -27.52
CA GLN A 35 20.89 15.33 -28.41
C GLN A 35 20.03 14.28 -27.69
N ARG A 36 18.86 13.99 -28.25
CA ARG A 36 17.96 12.93 -27.77
C ARG A 36 18.58 11.56 -28.05
N GLN A 37 19.23 10.96 -27.05
CA GLN A 37 19.77 9.60 -27.14
C GLN A 37 19.06 8.68 -26.14
N TYR A 38 18.90 7.42 -26.52
CA TYR A 38 18.50 6.36 -25.59
C TYR A 38 19.64 6.08 -24.61
N SER A 39 19.32 6.13 -23.32
CA SER A 39 20.28 5.88 -22.24
C SER A 39 20.28 4.40 -21.87
N LEU A 40 21.46 3.80 -21.79
CA LEU A 40 21.62 2.43 -21.34
C LEU A 40 21.18 2.25 -19.88
N VAL A 41 21.53 3.21 -19.02
CA VAL A 41 21.14 3.20 -17.60
C VAL A 41 19.62 3.22 -17.48
N LEU A 42 18.96 4.09 -18.25
CA LEU A 42 17.49 4.17 -18.25
C LEU A 42 16.86 2.90 -18.83
N ALA A 43 17.45 2.31 -19.86
CA ALA A 43 16.97 1.05 -20.42
C ALA A 43 17.01 -0.07 -19.38
N TYR A 44 18.11 -0.22 -18.62
CA TYR A 44 18.19 -1.20 -17.53
C TYR A 44 17.22 -0.88 -16.40
N PHE A 45 17.05 0.39 -16.05
CA PHE A 45 16.06 0.80 -15.06
C PHE A 45 14.65 0.39 -15.48
N ILE A 46 14.27 0.61 -16.74
CA ILE A 46 12.97 0.22 -17.29
C ILE A 46 12.86 -1.32 -17.39
N LEU A 47 13.96 -2.03 -17.69
CA LEU A 47 13.97 -3.49 -17.67
C LEU A 47 13.66 -4.03 -16.26
N VAL A 48 14.27 -3.44 -15.23
CA VAL A 48 14.03 -3.86 -13.84
C VAL A 48 12.62 -3.49 -13.38
N THR A 49 12.15 -2.29 -13.71
CA THR A 49 10.85 -1.77 -13.23
C THR A 49 9.66 -2.11 -14.11
N GLY A 50 9.88 -2.63 -15.32
CA GLY A 50 8.82 -2.84 -16.31
C GLY A 50 9.13 -3.92 -17.33
N GLY A 51 10.22 -4.66 -17.16
CA GLY A 51 10.65 -5.67 -18.13
C GLY A 51 9.69 -6.83 -18.25
N ILE A 52 8.95 -7.14 -17.17
CA ILE A 52 7.94 -8.19 -17.18
C ILE A 52 6.75 -7.85 -18.10
N LEU A 53 6.50 -6.56 -18.34
CA LEU A 53 5.52 -6.06 -19.31
C LEU A 53 6.16 -5.72 -20.67
N GLY A 54 7.45 -5.99 -20.86
CA GLY A 54 8.18 -5.69 -22.10
C GLY A 54 8.47 -4.20 -22.32
N LEU A 55 8.35 -3.35 -21.29
CA LEU A 55 8.47 -1.89 -21.42
C LEU A 55 9.85 -1.45 -21.92
N HIS A 56 10.91 -2.19 -21.62
CA HIS A 56 12.28 -1.90 -22.08
C HIS A 56 12.42 -2.00 -23.60
N ARG A 57 11.64 -2.86 -24.27
CA ARG A 57 11.59 -2.92 -25.73
C ARG A 57 10.74 -1.80 -26.32
N LEU A 58 9.62 -1.46 -25.68
CA LEU A 58 8.77 -0.33 -26.08
C LEU A 58 9.51 1.01 -25.94
N TYR A 59 10.33 1.17 -24.90
CA TYR A 59 11.23 2.31 -24.74
C TYR A 59 12.12 2.52 -25.97
N LEU A 60 12.65 1.42 -26.53
CA LEU A 60 13.45 1.42 -27.76
C LEU A 60 12.61 1.42 -29.05
N LYS A 61 11.32 1.76 -28.96
CA LYS A 61 10.33 1.77 -30.05
C LYS A 61 10.21 0.44 -30.81
N ARG A 62 10.44 -0.70 -30.13
CA ARG A 62 10.27 -2.04 -30.72
C ARG A 62 9.00 -2.69 -30.18
N LEU A 63 8.05 -2.95 -31.08
CA LEU A 63 6.76 -3.60 -30.77
C LEU A 63 6.88 -5.03 -30.23
N LEU A 64 8.06 -5.67 -30.36
CA LEU A 64 8.32 -6.98 -29.75
C LEU A 64 8.12 -7.00 -28.23
N GLY A 65 8.16 -5.85 -27.54
CA GLY A 65 7.77 -5.75 -26.13
C GLY A 65 6.34 -6.23 -25.86
N LEU A 66 5.43 -6.13 -26.84
CA LEU A 66 4.04 -6.56 -26.68
C LEU A 66 3.90 -8.08 -26.51
N VAL A 67 4.91 -8.88 -26.88
CA VAL A 67 4.90 -10.34 -26.70
C VAL A 67 4.88 -10.73 -25.21
N TYR A 68 5.40 -9.87 -24.33
CA TYR A 68 5.39 -10.10 -22.89
C TYR A 68 3.97 -10.01 -22.29
N ILE A 69 3.11 -9.19 -22.88
CA ILE A 69 1.78 -8.88 -22.34
C ILE A 69 0.87 -10.13 -22.33
N PRO A 70 0.70 -10.91 -23.41
CA PRO A 70 -0.07 -12.14 -23.38
C PRO A 70 0.44 -13.15 -22.34
N VAL A 71 1.76 -13.35 -22.25
CA VAL A 71 2.35 -14.27 -21.27
C VAL A 71 2.06 -13.80 -19.84
N PHE A 72 2.17 -12.49 -19.60
CA PHE A 72 1.81 -11.87 -18.32
C PHE A 72 0.33 -12.07 -17.98
N ILE A 73 -0.59 -11.82 -18.93
CA ILE A 73 -2.03 -12.04 -18.75
C ILE A 73 -2.32 -13.53 -18.45
N CYS A 74 -1.65 -14.46 -19.12
CA CYS A 74 -1.78 -15.88 -18.83
C CYS A 74 -1.37 -16.22 -17.38
N ILE A 75 -0.32 -15.58 -16.84
CA ILE A 75 0.06 -15.74 -15.43
C ILE A 75 -1.03 -15.20 -14.51
N LEU A 76 -1.56 -14.00 -14.78
CA LEU A 76 -2.64 -13.41 -13.98
C LEU A 76 -3.87 -14.32 -13.95
N PHE A 77 -4.30 -14.79 -15.12
CA PHE A 77 -5.43 -15.69 -15.25
C PHE A 77 -5.19 -16.99 -14.49
N ALA A 78 -4.05 -17.64 -14.69
CA ALA A 78 -3.72 -18.89 -14.02
C ALA A 78 -3.62 -18.74 -12.50
N ASN A 79 -3.11 -17.61 -11.99
CA ASN A 79 -3.10 -17.32 -10.56
C ASN A 79 -4.50 -17.10 -9.99
N ALA A 80 -5.40 -16.45 -10.73
CA ALA A 80 -6.81 -16.33 -10.34
C ALA A 80 -7.47 -17.71 -10.26
N GLN A 81 -7.30 -18.56 -11.28
CA GLN A 81 -7.82 -19.94 -11.25
C GLN A 81 -7.21 -20.77 -10.11
N SER A 82 -5.92 -20.58 -9.80
CA SER A 82 -5.24 -21.24 -8.68
C SER A 82 -5.76 -20.76 -7.31
N HIS A 83 -6.29 -19.55 -7.21
CA HIS A 83 -6.92 -19.04 -5.99
C HIS A 83 -8.27 -19.71 -5.78
N ASP A 84 -9.10 -19.76 -6.82
CA ASP A 84 -10.42 -20.38 -6.76
C ASP A 84 -10.31 -21.89 -6.47
N ALA A 85 -9.39 -22.58 -7.16
CA ALA A 85 -9.13 -24.00 -6.91
C ALA A 85 -8.66 -24.27 -5.46
N ARG A 86 -7.86 -23.37 -4.85
CA ARG A 86 -7.46 -23.47 -3.44
C ARG A 86 -8.65 -23.42 -2.48
N SER A 87 -9.63 -22.56 -2.76
CA SER A 87 -10.85 -22.49 -1.95
C SER A 87 -11.61 -23.81 -2.02
N VAL A 88 -11.80 -24.35 -3.22
CA VAL A 88 -12.50 -25.63 -3.43
C VAL A 88 -11.79 -26.79 -2.73
N VAL A 89 -10.45 -26.88 -2.84
CA VAL A 89 -9.67 -27.89 -2.11
C VAL A 89 -9.88 -27.76 -0.60
N SER A 90 -9.82 -26.54 -0.05
CA SER A 90 -10.03 -26.30 1.37
C SER A 90 -11.42 -26.74 1.84
N ASP A 91 -12.46 -26.44 1.07
CA ASP A 91 -13.85 -26.79 1.38
C ASP A 91 -14.06 -28.31 1.35
N MET A 92 -13.56 -28.98 0.30
CA MET A 92 -13.69 -30.43 0.16
C MET A 92 -12.86 -31.18 1.21
N ASP A 93 -11.63 -30.74 1.50
CA ASP A 93 -10.80 -31.32 2.56
C ASP A 93 -11.41 -31.10 3.95
N ASN A 94 -12.10 -29.98 4.18
CA ASN A 94 -12.84 -29.77 5.42
C ASN A 94 -14.02 -30.74 5.53
N LEU A 95 -14.79 -30.94 4.45
CA LEU A 95 -15.90 -31.89 4.41
C LEU A 95 -15.42 -33.33 4.65
N VAL A 96 -14.34 -33.76 3.98
CA VAL A 96 -13.74 -35.07 4.20
C VAL A 96 -13.34 -35.24 5.67
N ARG A 97 -12.58 -34.28 6.24
CA ARG A 97 -12.15 -34.34 7.65
C ARG A 97 -13.31 -34.33 8.64
N GLN A 98 -14.42 -33.64 8.34
CA GLN A 98 -15.60 -33.61 9.19
C GLN A 98 -16.36 -34.94 9.14
N SER A 99 -16.53 -35.50 7.94
CA SER A 99 -17.21 -36.78 7.73
C SER A 99 -16.40 -37.94 8.28
N GLU A 100 -15.08 -37.98 8.12
CA GLU A 100 -14.20 -38.99 8.74
C GLU A 100 -14.29 -38.97 10.27
N ARG A 101 -14.22 -37.78 10.88
CA ARG A 101 -14.37 -37.64 12.34
C ARG A 101 -15.74 -38.07 12.84
N THR A 102 -16.80 -37.83 12.06
CA THR A 102 -18.16 -38.26 12.39
C THR A 102 -18.28 -39.78 12.28
N LEU A 103 -17.75 -40.35 11.20
CA LEU A 103 -17.72 -41.79 10.97
C LEU A 103 -17.00 -42.52 12.10
N GLU A 104 -15.79 -42.08 12.46
CA GLU A 104 -15.01 -42.68 13.54
C GLU A 104 -15.76 -42.63 14.89
N ARG A 105 -16.28 -41.45 15.25
CA ARG A 105 -16.96 -41.23 16.53
C ARG A 105 -18.27 -42.00 16.63
N GLU A 106 -19.13 -41.94 15.61
CA GLU A 106 -20.42 -42.60 15.63
C GLU A 106 -20.28 -44.11 15.47
N THR A 107 -19.30 -44.60 14.69
CA THR A 107 -19.00 -46.05 14.61
C THR A 107 -18.64 -46.63 15.97
N GLU A 108 -17.80 -45.94 16.74
CA GLU A 108 -17.43 -46.40 18.09
C GLU A 108 -18.60 -46.31 19.08
N ARG A 109 -19.43 -45.27 18.98
CA ARG A 109 -20.65 -45.13 19.80
C ARG A 109 -21.69 -46.21 19.51
N VAL A 110 -21.91 -46.52 18.24
CA VAL A 110 -22.83 -47.59 17.82
C VAL A 110 -22.28 -48.93 18.28
N ARG A 111 -21.00 -49.23 18.04
CA ARG A 111 -20.34 -50.47 18.48
C ARG A 111 -20.46 -50.69 20.00
N SER A 112 -20.17 -49.66 20.80
CA SER A 112 -20.28 -49.74 22.25
C SER A 112 -21.73 -49.92 22.73
N ALA A 113 -22.70 -49.24 22.11
CA ALA A 113 -24.11 -49.41 22.41
C ALA A 113 -24.64 -50.81 22.04
N GLU A 114 -24.26 -51.33 20.86
CA GLU A 114 -24.58 -52.68 20.40
C GLU A 114 -24.01 -53.75 21.32
N THR A 115 -22.79 -53.55 21.83
CA THR A 115 -22.16 -54.46 22.79
C THR A 115 -22.89 -54.47 24.14
N ALA A 116 -23.40 -53.32 24.59
CA ALA A 116 -24.09 -53.20 25.87
C ALA A 116 -25.56 -53.66 25.83
N LEU A 117 -26.23 -53.54 24.68
CA LEU A 117 -27.66 -53.80 24.49
C LEU A 117 -28.12 -55.19 24.99
N PRO A 118 -27.41 -56.31 24.74
CA PRO A 118 -27.83 -57.63 25.22
C PRO A 118 -27.86 -57.75 26.75
N SER A 119 -27.02 -56.99 27.47
CA SER A 119 -27.04 -56.99 28.95
C SER A 119 -28.23 -56.20 29.48
N MET A 120 -28.59 -55.09 28.83
CA MET A 120 -29.78 -54.30 29.14
C MET A 120 -31.08 -55.06 28.86
N GLN A 121 -31.14 -55.81 27.75
CA GLN A 121 -32.28 -56.67 27.42
C GLN A 121 -32.45 -57.81 28.43
N ARG A 122 -31.35 -58.43 28.89
CA ARG A 122 -31.39 -59.43 29.97
C ARG A 122 -31.91 -58.83 31.27
N ALA A 123 -31.44 -57.65 31.66
CA ALA A 123 -31.93 -56.95 32.86
C ALA A 123 -33.42 -56.58 32.78
N LEU A 124 -33.90 -56.23 31.59
CA LEU A 124 -35.32 -56.01 31.32
C LEU A 124 -36.14 -57.29 31.49
N ALA A 125 -35.68 -58.40 30.92
CA ALA A 125 -36.36 -59.70 31.01
C ALA A 125 -36.42 -60.27 32.44
N SER A 126 -35.44 -59.94 33.29
CA SER A 126 -35.40 -60.36 34.70
C SER A 126 -36.16 -59.42 35.67
N SER A 127 -36.79 -58.34 35.19
CA SER A 127 -37.45 -57.35 36.05
C SER A 127 -38.90 -57.74 36.36
N GLU A 128 -39.33 -57.58 37.61
CA GLU A 128 -40.70 -57.91 38.06
C GLU A 128 -41.76 -57.02 37.38
N GLU A 129 -42.89 -57.62 37.01
CA GLU A 129 -44.02 -56.95 36.36
C GLU A 129 -44.59 -55.83 37.25
N GLY A 130 -44.78 -54.63 36.66
CA GLY A 130 -45.30 -53.47 37.37
C GLY A 130 -44.29 -52.68 38.22
N SER A 131 -43.04 -53.16 38.35
CA SER A 131 -42.00 -52.49 39.14
C SER A 131 -41.44 -51.21 38.48
N MET A 132 -40.94 -50.28 39.30
CA MET A 132 -40.20 -49.11 38.81
C MET A 132 -38.89 -49.50 38.09
N ALA A 133 -38.32 -50.67 38.43
CA ALA A 133 -37.14 -51.23 37.78
C ALA A 133 -37.44 -51.65 36.33
N LEU A 134 -38.57 -52.30 36.07
CA LEU A 134 -39.03 -52.65 34.73
C LEU A 134 -39.18 -51.41 33.83
N ARG A 135 -39.84 -50.35 34.33
CA ARG A 135 -40.01 -49.08 33.59
C ARG A 135 -38.67 -48.42 33.26
N ARG A 136 -37.70 -48.48 34.18
CA ARG A 136 -36.35 -47.95 33.96
C ARG A 136 -35.60 -48.78 32.91
N ALA A 137 -35.56 -50.10 33.05
CA ALA A 137 -34.92 -51.01 32.11
C ALA A 137 -35.52 -50.87 30.70
N GLN A 138 -36.84 -50.73 30.58
CA GLN A 138 -37.52 -50.55 29.30
C GLN A 138 -37.14 -49.22 28.63
N ARG A 139 -37.02 -48.14 29.41
CA ARG A 139 -36.56 -46.84 28.91
C ARG A 139 -35.10 -46.90 28.47
N ASP A 140 -34.26 -47.61 29.22
CA ASP A 140 -32.83 -47.70 28.94
C ASP A 140 -32.56 -48.52 27.68
N VAL A 141 -33.26 -49.65 27.48
CA VAL A 141 -33.26 -50.41 26.21
C VAL A 141 -33.74 -49.55 25.05
N ARG A 142 -34.90 -48.89 25.18
CA ARG A 142 -35.44 -48.02 24.12
C ARG A 142 -34.47 -46.91 23.73
N ARG A 143 -33.81 -46.29 24.71
CA ARG A 143 -32.80 -45.24 24.46
C ARG A 143 -31.56 -45.79 23.78
N ALA A 144 -31.13 -47.01 24.13
CA ALA A 144 -30.01 -47.66 23.47
C ALA A 144 -30.33 -47.98 22.00
N GLU A 145 -31.50 -48.54 21.72
CA GLU A 145 -31.99 -48.81 20.35
C GLU A 145 -32.07 -47.52 19.52
N GLN A 146 -32.70 -46.48 20.05
CA GLN A 146 -32.78 -45.17 19.37
C GLN A 146 -31.41 -44.57 19.06
N ARG A 147 -30.42 -44.73 19.96
CA ARG A 147 -29.05 -44.25 19.74
C ARG A 147 -28.34 -45.04 18.65
N ILE A 148 -28.57 -46.35 18.58
CA ILE A 148 -28.02 -47.22 17.54
C ILE A 148 -28.59 -46.82 16.18
N ASP A 149 -29.90 -46.64 16.08
CA ASP A 149 -30.56 -46.26 14.82
C ASP A 149 -30.09 -44.90 14.32
N GLN A 150 -30.12 -43.87 15.19
CA GLN A 150 -29.61 -42.53 14.86
C GLN A 150 -28.12 -42.52 14.54
N GLY A 151 -27.33 -43.35 15.24
CA GLY A 151 -25.90 -43.50 14.97
C GLY A 151 -25.65 -44.12 13.60
N ARG A 152 -26.40 -45.16 13.23
CA ARG A 152 -26.32 -45.81 11.91
C ARG A 152 -26.73 -44.88 10.78
N GLU A 153 -27.78 -44.09 10.97
CA GLU A 153 -28.19 -43.05 10.01
C GLU A 153 -27.07 -42.05 9.76
N ARG A 154 -26.47 -41.51 10.82
CA ARG A 154 -25.33 -40.58 10.72
C ARG A 154 -24.08 -41.20 10.09
N ILE A 155 -23.83 -42.47 10.35
CA ILE A 155 -22.75 -43.23 9.70
C ILE A 155 -23.01 -43.31 8.20
N ALA A 156 -24.22 -43.71 7.79
CA ALA A 156 -24.59 -43.82 6.39
C ALA A 156 -24.52 -42.46 5.66
N GLU A 157 -24.95 -41.37 6.31
CA GLU A 157 -24.81 -40.01 5.80
C GLU A 157 -23.33 -39.63 5.62
N ALA A 158 -22.48 -39.90 6.62
CA ALA A 158 -21.06 -39.60 6.57
C ALA A 158 -20.32 -40.43 5.49
N GLU A 159 -20.65 -41.71 5.34
CA GLU A 159 -20.11 -42.57 4.28
C GLU A 159 -20.52 -42.07 2.89
N THR A 160 -21.79 -41.72 2.71
CA THR A 160 -22.30 -41.15 1.45
C THR A 160 -21.59 -39.85 1.11
N ALA A 161 -21.40 -38.97 2.10
CA ALA A 161 -20.66 -37.73 1.93
C ALA A 161 -19.18 -37.98 1.57
N LEU A 162 -18.54 -39.02 2.11
CA LEU A 162 -17.16 -39.36 1.76
C LEU A 162 -17.01 -39.91 0.35
N VAL A 163 -18.00 -40.67 -0.14
CA VAL A 163 -18.00 -41.21 -1.51
C VAL A 163 -17.98 -40.08 -2.55
N THR A 164 -18.63 -38.95 -2.27
CA THR A 164 -18.65 -37.78 -3.17
C THR A 164 -17.51 -36.80 -2.88
N ALA A 165 -17.19 -36.55 -1.62
CA ALA A 165 -16.20 -35.52 -1.25
C ALA A 165 -14.76 -35.91 -1.55
N ARG A 166 -14.38 -37.20 -1.42
CA ARG A 166 -13.02 -37.67 -1.73
C ARG A 166 -12.62 -37.46 -3.19
N PRO A 167 -13.38 -37.97 -4.19
CA PRO A 167 -13.01 -37.75 -5.59
C PRO A 167 -13.06 -36.26 -5.97
N ALA A 168 -14.00 -35.50 -5.41
CA ALA A 168 -14.07 -34.04 -5.62
C ALA A 168 -12.85 -33.30 -5.04
N ALA A 169 -12.32 -33.73 -3.88
CA ALA A 169 -11.10 -33.18 -3.31
C ALA A 169 -9.87 -33.48 -4.18
N ASP A 170 -9.78 -34.71 -4.71
CA ASP A 170 -8.68 -35.11 -5.57
C ASP A 170 -8.70 -34.37 -6.92
N GLU A 171 -9.88 -34.24 -7.56
CA GLU A 171 -10.06 -33.44 -8.78
C GLU A 171 -9.72 -31.96 -8.57
N ALA A 172 -10.13 -31.39 -7.42
CA ALA A 172 -9.80 -30.02 -7.06
C ALA A 172 -8.29 -29.82 -6.87
N ARG A 173 -7.57 -30.80 -6.31
CA ARG A 173 -6.12 -30.78 -6.16
C ARG A 173 -5.42 -30.87 -7.51
N GLU A 174 -5.86 -31.75 -8.41
CA GLU A 174 -5.31 -31.82 -9.77
C GLU A 174 -5.50 -30.50 -10.52
N THR A 175 -6.67 -29.88 -10.39
CA THR A 175 -6.95 -28.56 -10.98
C THR A 175 -6.03 -27.49 -10.41
N LEU A 176 -5.83 -27.47 -9.09
CA LEU A 176 -4.91 -26.54 -8.42
C LEU A 176 -3.46 -26.74 -8.91
N ASP A 177 -3.00 -27.99 -8.99
CA ASP A 177 -1.65 -28.33 -9.43
C ASP A 177 -1.41 -27.97 -10.90
N PHE A 178 -2.42 -28.18 -11.74
CA PHE A 178 -2.39 -27.77 -13.15
C PHE A 178 -2.19 -26.27 -13.29
N TRP A 179 -3.07 -25.46 -12.68
CA TRP A 179 -2.98 -24.00 -12.79
C TRP A 179 -1.73 -23.44 -12.12
N GLY A 180 -1.32 -24.01 -11.00
CA GLY A 180 -0.08 -23.66 -10.31
C GLY A 180 1.16 -23.94 -11.16
N SER A 181 1.20 -25.09 -11.84
CA SER A 181 2.27 -25.45 -12.77
C SER A 181 2.28 -24.58 -14.01
N PHE A 182 1.12 -24.33 -14.61
CA PHE A 182 0.98 -23.48 -15.78
C PHE A 182 1.48 -22.06 -15.49
N ALA A 183 1.04 -21.45 -14.38
CA ALA A 183 1.48 -20.13 -13.95
C ALA A 183 3.00 -20.11 -13.74
N LYS A 184 3.56 -21.13 -13.07
CA LYS A 184 5.00 -21.29 -12.84
C LYS A 184 5.79 -21.32 -14.15
N TYR A 185 5.40 -22.13 -15.13
CA TYR A 185 6.11 -22.23 -16.41
C TYR A 185 5.98 -20.97 -17.26
N ALA A 186 4.79 -20.35 -17.29
CA ALA A 186 4.60 -19.06 -17.95
C ALA A 186 5.50 -17.97 -17.33
N PHE A 187 5.67 -17.97 -16.02
CA PHE A 187 6.59 -17.07 -15.32
C PHE A 187 8.06 -17.35 -15.66
N TRP A 188 8.49 -18.61 -15.71
CA TRP A 188 9.86 -18.96 -16.15
C TRP A 188 10.14 -18.54 -17.59
N LEU A 189 9.18 -18.75 -18.49
CA LEU A 189 9.28 -18.31 -19.88
C LEU A 189 9.47 -16.79 -19.95
N LEU A 190 8.68 -16.06 -19.16
CA LEU A 190 8.74 -14.61 -19.09
C LEU A 190 10.09 -14.14 -18.54
N LEU A 191 10.56 -14.73 -17.44
CA LEU A 191 11.87 -14.42 -16.85
C LEU A 191 13.02 -14.71 -17.81
N ALA A 192 12.94 -15.81 -18.55
CA ALA A 192 13.92 -16.13 -19.58
C ALA A 192 13.97 -15.05 -20.65
N GLY A 193 12.82 -14.54 -21.09
CA GLY A 193 12.73 -13.39 -22.00
C GLY A 193 13.42 -12.14 -21.44
N VAL A 194 13.08 -11.77 -20.20
CA VAL A 194 13.68 -10.60 -19.52
C VAL A 194 15.19 -10.75 -19.40
N LEU A 195 15.69 -11.95 -19.06
CA LEU A 195 17.11 -12.24 -18.94
C LEU A 195 17.85 -12.15 -20.28
N ILE A 196 17.28 -12.73 -21.34
CA ILE A 196 17.80 -12.59 -22.70
C ILE A 196 17.90 -11.11 -23.07
N ASP A 197 16.87 -10.34 -22.75
CA ASP A 197 16.83 -8.92 -23.06
C ASP A 197 17.81 -8.10 -22.23
N ALA A 198 18.07 -8.50 -20.98
CA ALA A 198 19.11 -7.90 -20.14
C ALA A 198 20.47 -7.97 -20.83
N VAL A 199 20.80 -9.13 -21.41
CA VAL A 199 22.07 -9.36 -22.12
C VAL A 199 22.11 -8.61 -23.46
N LEU A 200 20.99 -8.56 -24.18
CA LEU A 200 20.91 -7.91 -25.49
C LEU A 200 20.81 -6.37 -25.42
N LEU A 201 20.47 -5.83 -24.25
CA LEU A 201 20.15 -4.41 -24.07
C LEU A 201 21.21 -3.44 -24.60
N PRO A 202 22.53 -3.64 -24.37
CA PRO A 202 23.56 -2.74 -24.88
C PRO A 202 23.55 -2.64 -26.42
N VAL A 203 23.35 -3.78 -27.10
CA VAL A 203 23.29 -3.85 -28.56
C VAL A 203 22.00 -3.20 -29.08
N LEU A 204 20.87 -3.44 -28.41
CA LEU A 204 19.59 -2.86 -28.77
C LEU A 204 19.60 -1.33 -28.64
N VAL A 205 20.17 -0.80 -27.56
CA VAL A 205 20.34 0.65 -27.34
C VAL A 205 21.25 1.24 -28.41
N ARG A 206 22.40 0.61 -28.72
CA ARG A 206 23.30 1.08 -29.78
C ARG A 206 22.62 1.14 -31.15
N LYS A 207 21.84 0.10 -31.50
CA LYS A 207 21.06 0.06 -32.74
C LYS A 207 19.94 1.11 -32.76
N ALA A 208 19.25 1.31 -31.64
CA ALA A 208 18.21 2.33 -31.52
C ALA A 208 18.80 3.73 -31.70
N ASN A 209 19.97 4.00 -31.10
CA ASN A 209 20.67 5.26 -31.25
C ASN A 209 21.18 5.49 -32.68
N ALA A 210 21.66 4.45 -33.36
CA ALA A 210 22.08 4.56 -34.76
C ALA A 210 20.91 4.86 -35.73
N ASN A 211 19.69 4.46 -35.36
CA ASN A 211 18.48 4.65 -36.14
C ASN A 211 17.64 5.85 -35.66
N LEU A 212 18.17 6.68 -34.75
CA LEU A 212 17.48 7.91 -34.35
C LEU A 212 17.37 8.80 -35.59
N PRO A 213 16.15 9.19 -36.01
CA PRO A 213 16.03 10.24 -37.00
C PRO A 213 16.73 11.49 -36.45
N PRO A 214 17.41 12.28 -37.31
CA PRO A 214 17.81 13.63 -36.92
C PRO A 214 16.59 14.35 -36.36
N ASP A 215 16.79 15.20 -35.35
CA ASP A 215 15.68 15.87 -34.66
C ASP A 215 14.71 16.40 -35.74
N PRO A 216 13.42 16.01 -35.69
CA PRO A 216 12.48 16.39 -36.73
C PRO A 216 12.57 17.90 -36.87
N GLU A 217 12.76 18.39 -38.10
CA GLU A 217 12.58 19.80 -38.39
C GLU A 217 11.13 20.11 -38.02
N LEU A 218 10.94 20.63 -36.81
CA LEU A 218 9.64 21.01 -36.31
C LEU A 218 9.04 21.93 -37.37
N SER A 219 7.81 21.62 -37.81
CA SER A 219 7.10 22.54 -38.69
C SER A 219 7.06 23.92 -38.03
N GLU A 220 7.05 25.00 -38.81
CA GLU A 220 6.95 26.36 -38.24
C GLU A 220 5.74 26.52 -37.30
N ALA A 221 4.68 25.73 -37.51
CA ALA A 221 3.54 25.65 -36.59
C ALA A 221 3.89 24.97 -35.25
N GLU A 222 4.65 23.87 -35.27
CA GLU A 222 5.08 23.15 -34.07
C GLU A 222 6.13 23.93 -33.28
N LYS A 223 7.03 24.65 -33.96
CA LYS A 223 7.98 25.58 -33.30
C LYS A 223 7.24 26.70 -32.60
N LYS A 224 6.25 27.31 -33.26
CA LYS A 224 5.41 28.35 -32.66
C LYS A 224 4.61 27.82 -31.48
N LEU A 225 4.00 26.63 -31.60
CA LEU A 225 3.28 26.00 -30.51
C LEU A 225 4.20 25.74 -29.32
N LYS A 226 5.37 25.14 -29.55
CA LYS A 226 6.35 24.86 -28.50
C LYS A 226 6.87 26.14 -27.84
N ALA A 227 7.11 27.21 -28.61
CA ALA A 227 7.51 28.50 -28.08
C ALA A 227 6.39 29.16 -27.25
N LEU A 228 5.11 28.99 -27.65
CA LEU A 228 3.96 29.43 -26.88
C LEU A 228 3.82 28.62 -25.59
N GLU A 229 3.95 27.29 -25.65
CA GLU A 229 3.93 26.41 -24.47
C GLU A 229 5.06 26.74 -23.50
N GLU A 230 6.28 26.97 -23.99
CA GLU A 230 7.44 27.37 -23.15
C GLU A 230 7.27 28.79 -22.59
N ALA A 231 6.62 29.70 -23.32
CA ALA A 231 6.31 31.05 -22.83
C ALA A 231 5.17 31.05 -21.78
N GLU A 232 4.19 30.15 -21.90
CA GLU A 232 3.14 29.96 -20.91
C GLU A 232 3.63 29.20 -19.67
N ARG A 233 4.62 28.31 -19.84
CA ARG A 233 5.28 27.60 -18.74
C ARG A 233 6.21 28.53 -17.96
N LYS A 234 5.62 29.47 -17.23
CA LYS A 234 6.34 30.28 -16.24
C LYS A 234 7.06 29.33 -15.28
N ASP A 235 8.35 29.58 -15.09
CA ASP A 235 9.13 28.88 -14.06
C ASP A 235 8.49 29.16 -12.71
N ASP A 236 8.26 28.13 -11.89
CA ASP A 236 7.65 28.28 -10.56
C ASP A 236 8.49 29.23 -9.68
N ALA A 237 9.80 29.33 -9.95
CA ALA A 237 10.68 30.30 -9.31
C ALA A 237 10.28 31.77 -9.55
N SER A 238 9.53 32.06 -10.61
CA SER A 238 9.01 33.42 -10.91
C SER A 238 7.95 33.90 -9.91
N HIS A 239 7.35 32.99 -9.13
CA HIS A 239 6.41 33.33 -8.06
C HIS A 239 7.09 33.83 -6.79
N VAL A 240 8.42 33.69 -6.68
CA VAL A 240 9.18 34.14 -5.50
C VAL A 240 9.24 35.66 -5.44
N SER A 241 8.70 36.22 -4.37
CA SER A 241 8.69 37.67 -4.15
C SER A 241 10.07 38.22 -3.76
N SER A 242 10.24 39.54 -3.89
CA SER A 242 11.43 40.26 -3.44
C SER A 242 11.35 40.65 -1.95
N GLY A 243 12.52 40.84 -1.32
CA GLY A 243 12.64 41.23 0.08
C GLY A 243 12.55 40.05 1.05
N TRP A 244 12.05 40.30 2.26
CA TRP A 244 12.02 39.30 3.33
C TRP A 244 11.01 38.17 3.06
N THR A 245 9.88 38.47 2.41
CA THR A 245 8.86 37.48 2.04
C THR A 245 9.39 36.44 1.05
N GLY A 246 10.37 36.83 0.23
CA GLY A 246 11.03 35.91 -0.71
C GLY A 246 11.77 34.76 -0.04
N TRP A 247 12.16 34.87 1.24
CA TRP A 247 12.73 33.74 1.97
C TRP A 247 11.68 32.67 2.28
N ILE A 248 10.46 33.10 2.63
CA ILE A 248 9.33 32.20 2.86
C ILE A 248 8.93 31.52 1.54
N ASP A 249 8.81 32.30 0.46
CA ASP A 249 8.43 31.76 -0.84
C ASP A 249 9.46 30.72 -1.34
N ARG A 250 10.76 30.97 -1.15
CA ARG A 250 11.82 29.98 -1.48
C ARG A 250 11.73 28.72 -0.64
N LEU A 251 11.38 28.85 0.64
CA LEU A 251 11.19 27.69 1.51
C LEU A 251 10.01 26.84 1.03
N SER A 252 8.86 27.46 0.75
CA SER A 252 7.68 26.76 0.21
C SER A 252 7.97 26.11 -1.14
N LEU A 253 8.68 26.82 -2.04
CA LEU A 253 9.11 26.29 -3.33
C LEU A 253 10.00 25.05 -3.15
N PHE A 254 11.02 25.13 -2.28
CA PHE A 254 11.93 24.02 -2.01
C PHE A 254 11.19 22.82 -1.41
N CYS A 255 10.34 23.04 -0.40
CA CYS A 255 9.59 21.97 0.26
C CYS A 255 8.61 21.29 -0.71
N GLY A 256 7.94 22.05 -1.56
CA GLY A 256 7.05 21.50 -2.60
C GLY A 256 7.79 20.73 -3.70
N GLU A 257 8.90 21.28 -4.21
CA GLU A 257 9.78 20.58 -5.17
C GLU A 257 10.28 19.26 -4.56
N PHE A 258 10.74 19.29 -3.30
CA PHE A 258 11.19 18.12 -2.56
C PHE A 258 10.12 17.03 -2.47
N VAL A 259 8.91 17.34 -1.99
CA VAL A 259 7.86 16.32 -1.84
C VAL A 259 7.25 15.88 -3.18
N SER A 260 7.39 16.67 -4.25
CA SER A 260 6.89 16.28 -5.58
C SER A 260 7.52 14.96 -6.07
N TYR A 261 8.77 14.69 -5.68
CA TYR A 261 9.47 13.46 -6.04
C TYR A 261 8.94 12.21 -5.33
N TRP A 262 8.18 12.35 -4.24
CA TRP A 262 7.51 11.21 -3.60
C TRP A 262 6.50 10.52 -4.53
N ALA A 263 5.90 11.25 -5.48
CA ALA A 263 5.03 10.64 -6.49
C ALA A 263 5.75 9.56 -7.31
N VAL A 264 7.05 9.69 -7.55
CA VAL A 264 7.85 8.68 -8.26
C VAL A 264 8.04 7.43 -7.40
N ILE A 265 8.23 7.59 -6.09
CA ILE A 265 8.29 6.47 -5.13
C ILE A 265 6.98 5.69 -5.20
N ALA A 266 5.83 6.37 -5.22
CA ALA A 266 4.51 5.73 -5.32
C ALA A 266 4.36 4.85 -6.55
N VAL A 267 4.81 5.32 -7.72
CA VAL A 267 4.77 4.52 -8.95
C VAL A 267 5.57 3.22 -8.79
N ILE A 268 6.77 3.29 -8.23
CA ILE A 268 7.65 2.13 -8.03
C ILE A 268 7.02 1.14 -7.02
N VAL A 269 6.55 1.65 -5.89
CA VAL A 269 5.97 0.81 -4.81
C VAL A 269 4.66 0.17 -5.24
N TYR A 270 3.76 0.90 -5.91
CA TYR A 270 2.51 0.31 -6.40
C TYR A 270 2.73 -0.67 -7.54
N TYR A 271 3.71 -0.42 -8.41
CA TYR A 271 4.11 -1.43 -9.39
C TYR A 271 4.57 -2.71 -8.68
N PHE A 272 5.44 -2.59 -7.68
CA PHE A 272 5.87 -3.74 -6.87
C PHE A 272 4.69 -4.45 -6.20
N GLU A 273 3.74 -3.72 -5.61
CA GLU A 273 2.53 -4.31 -4.99
C GLU A 273 1.67 -5.08 -5.99
N VAL A 274 1.41 -4.51 -7.18
CA VAL A 274 0.66 -5.20 -8.24
C VAL A 274 1.37 -6.48 -8.65
N MET A 275 2.69 -6.43 -8.81
CA MET A 275 3.49 -7.61 -9.13
C MET A 275 3.42 -8.66 -8.01
N SER A 276 3.70 -8.26 -6.77
CA SER A 276 3.69 -9.15 -5.60
C SER A 276 2.32 -9.84 -5.43
N ARG A 277 1.24 -9.06 -5.51
CA ARG A 277 -0.12 -9.54 -5.33
C ARG A 277 -0.58 -10.46 -6.45
N TYR A 278 -0.45 -10.05 -7.71
CA TYR A 278 -1.12 -10.75 -8.80
C TYR A 278 -0.22 -11.75 -9.55
N VAL A 279 1.10 -11.57 -9.51
CA VAL A 279 2.05 -12.48 -10.16
C VAL A 279 2.59 -13.50 -9.17
N PHE A 280 2.97 -13.06 -7.96
CA PHE A 280 3.52 -13.95 -6.94
C PHE A 280 2.44 -14.51 -5.98
N GLY A 281 1.23 -13.93 -5.97
CA GLY A 281 0.17 -14.34 -5.06
C GLY A 281 0.49 -14.01 -3.60
N SER A 282 1.33 -12.99 -3.38
CA SER A 282 1.93 -12.62 -2.10
C SER A 282 1.73 -11.10 -1.91
N PRO A 283 0.52 -10.65 -1.49
CA PRO A 283 0.27 -9.24 -1.24
C PRO A 283 1.18 -8.74 -0.10
N THR A 284 1.64 -7.50 -0.19
CA THR A 284 2.49 -6.95 0.88
C THR A 284 1.64 -6.38 2.01
N ASN A 285 2.14 -6.49 3.24
CA ASN A 285 1.50 -5.89 4.42
C ASN A 285 1.77 -4.37 4.55
N TRP A 286 2.77 -3.85 3.85
CA TRP A 286 3.29 -2.48 4.06
C TRP A 286 2.99 -1.49 2.93
N ALA A 287 2.93 -1.93 1.66
CA ALA A 287 2.98 -1.00 0.52
C ALA A 287 1.80 -0.03 0.50
N HIS A 288 0.58 -0.51 0.74
CA HIS A 288 -0.61 0.34 0.71
C HIS A 288 -0.56 1.42 1.80
N GLU A 289 -0.26 1.04 3.04
CA GLU A 289 -0.19 1.99 4.15
C GLU A 289 0.98 2.98 3.99
N ALA A 290 2.16 2.49 3.60
CA ALA A 290 3.33 3.34 3.36
C ALA A 290 3.01 4.46 2.35
N MET A 291 2.32 4.12 1.26
CA MET A 291 1.94 5.10 0.24
C MET A 291 0.81 6.01 0.71
N TYR A 292 -0.18 5.48 1.42
CA TYR A 292 -1.26 6.27 2.00
C TYR A 292 -0.72 7.37 2.94
N LEU A 293 0.16 7.01 3.87
CA LEU A 293 0.77 7.94 4.81
C LEU A 293 1.67 8.96 4.08
N MET A 294 2.45 8.51 3.10
CA MET A 294 3.31 9.38 2.29
C MET A 294 2.50 10.42 1.52
N PHE A 295 1.38 10.04 0.90
CA PHE A 295 0.51 10.99 0.20
C PHE A 295 -0.15 11.99 1.16
N GLY A 296 -0.55 11.56 2.35
CA GLY A 296 -1.06 12.46 3.38
C GLY A 296 -0.04 13.55 3.77
N MET A 297 1.21 13.14 4.01
CA MET A 297 2.32 14.06 4.25
C MET A 297 2.58 14.98 3.05
N GLN A 298 2.57 14.42 1.83
CA GLN A 298 2.81 15.17 0.59
C GLN A 298 1.80 16.30 0.43
N TYR A 299 0.52 16.00 0.66
CA TYR A 299 -0.58 16.94 0.49
C TYR A 299 -0.45 18.14 1.43
N LEU A 300 -0.06 17.90 2.69
CA LEU A 300 0.08 18.96 3.69
C LEU A 300 1.24 19.91 3.37
N ILE A 301 2.38 19.38 2.92
CA ILE A 301 3.51 20.23 2.51
C ILE A 301 3.18 20.97 1.21
N ALA A 302 2.58 20.28 0.24
CA ALA A 302 2.21 20.83 -1.07
C ALA A 302 1.18 21.98 -0.98
N GLY A 303 0.40 22.07 0.09
CA GLY A 303 -0.53 23.19 0.31
C GLY A 303 0.16 24.56 0.29
N SER A 304 1.33 24.69 0.92
CA SER A 304 2.11 25.93 0.90
C SER A 304 2.64 26.26 -0.51
N TYR A 305 3.12 25.24 -1.24
CA TYR A 305 3.57 25.36 -2.62
C TYR A 305 2.44 25.81 -3.55
N ALA A 306 1.29 25.15 -3.50
CA ALA A 306 0.13 25.48 -4.31
C ALA A 306 -0.42 26.89 -4.01
N MET A 307 -0.18 27.42 -2.80
CA MET A 307 -0.54 28.80 -2.44
C MET A 307 0.44 29.80 -3.05
N LEU A 308 1.74 29.47 -3.09
CA LEU A 308 2.76 30.28 -3.76
C LEU A 308 2.49 30.40 -5.27
N THR A 309 2.28 29.25 -5.92
CA THR A 309 2.05 29.15 -7.39
C THR A 309 0.62 29.48 -7.82
N GLU A 310 -0.26 29.81 -6.87
CA GLU A 310 -1.69 30.11 -7.12
C GLU A 310 -2.44 28.97 -7.81
N SER A 311 -2.02 27.72 -7.60
CA SER A 311 -2.60 26.51 -8.21
C SER A 311 -3.83 25.98 -7.46
N HIS A 312 -4.32 26.71 -6.44
CA HIS A 312 -5.55 26.36 -5.76
C HIS A 312 -6.76 26.59 -6.66
N VAL A 313 -7.75 25.69 -6.55
CA VAL A 313 -9.04 25.88 -7.23
C VAL A 313 -9.70 27.14 -6.67
N ARG A 314 -9.79 28.17 -7.51
CA ARG A 314 -10.35 29.48 -7.18
C ARG A 314 -11.49 29.80 -8.13
N VAL A 315 -12.45 30.61 -7.67
CA VAL A 315 -13.55 31.08 -8.50
C VAL A 315 -13.07 32.30 -9.30
N ASP A 316 -12.53 32.06 -10.49
CA ASP A 316 -11.91 33.12 -11.29
C ASP A 316 -12.90 34.06 -11.98
N VAL A 317 -14.16 33.65 -12.17
CA VAL A 317 -15.18 34.44 -12.89
C VAL A 317 -15.33 35.86 -12.33
N PHE A 318 -15.32 36.01 -11.00
CA PHE A 318 -15.46 37.31 -10.34
C PHE A 318 -14.13 37.95 -10.00
N TYR A 319 -13.06 37.15 -9.84
CA TYR A 319 -11.75 37.62 -9.40
C TYR A 319 -10.88 38.12 -10.57
N ALA A 320 -10.85 37.39 -11.69
CA ALA A 320 -10.01 37.69 -12.84
C ALA A 320 -10.14 39.13 -13.37
N PRO A 321 -11.36 39.71 -13.55
CA PRO A 321 -11.52 41.05 -14.09
C PRO A 321 -11.21 42.18 -13.08
N LEU A 322 -10.92 41.87 -11.81
CA LEU A 322 -10.64 42.89 -10.80
C LEU A 322 -9.28 43.57 -11.05
N SER A 323 -9.22 44.88 -10.77
CA SER A 323 -7.95 45.61 -10.78
C SER A 323 -7.02 45.13 -9.65
N ARG A 324 -5.70 45.31 -9.80
CA ARG A 324 -4.69 44.84 -8.82
C ARG A 324 -4.99 45.26 -7.38
N ARG A 325 -5.46 46.49 -7.17
CA ARG A 325 -5.87 46.98 -5.84
C ARG A 325 -7.12 46.28 -5.31
N ARG A 326 -8.13 46.04 -6.15
CA ARG A 326 -9.36 45.35 -5.75
C ARG A 326 -9.09 43.88 -5.42
N LYS A 327 -8.21 43.22 -6.19
CA LYS A 327 -7.71 41.86 -5.89
C LYS A 327 -7.09 41.81 -4.49
N ALA A 328 -6.12 42.70 -4.22
CA ALA A 328 -5.48 42.78 -2.92
C ALA A 328 -6.46 43.05 -1.76
N VAL A 329 -7.50 43.88 -1.95
CA VAL A 329 -8.55 44.06 -0.90
C VAL A 329 -9.32 42.77 -0.66
N VAL A 330 -9.75 42.08 -1.72
CA VAL A 330 -10.48 40.81 -1.60
C VAL A 330 -9.61 39.76 -0.93
N ASP A 331 -8.36 39.63 -1.34
CA ASP A 331 -7.40 38.66 -0.77
C ASP A 331 -7.10 38.97 0.71
N LEU A 332 -7.00 40.25 1.08
CA LEU A 332 -6.84 40.67 2.48
C LEU A 332 -8.07 40.30 3.33
N LEU A 333 -9.28 40.48 2.80
CA LEU A 333 -10.52 40.11 3.51
C LEU A 333 -10.65 38.59 3.65
N THR A 334 -10.38 37.82 2.59
CA THR A 334 -10.46 36.36 2.61
C THR A 334 -9.34 35.72 3.43
N SER A 335 -8.20 36.42 3.60
CA SER A 335 -7.07 35.94 4.40
C SER A 335 -7.45 35.66 5.86
N VAL A 336 -8.46 36.33 6.42
CA VAL A 336 -8.93 36.08 7.79
C VAL A 336 -9.42 34.64 7.93
N PHE A 337 -10.25 34.17 7.00
CA PHE A 337 -10.74 32.79 7.01
C PHE A 337 -9.61 31.80 6.75
N PHE A 338 -8.67 32.16 5.88
CA PHE A 338 -7.47 31.37 5.64
C PHE A 338 -6.65 31.19 6.92
N PHE A 339 -6.39 32.27 7.69
CA PHE A 339 -5.61 32.19 8.92
C PHE A 339 -6.33 31.43 10.04
N ILE A 340 -7.67 31.52 10.12
CA ILE A 340 -8.45 30.68 11.02
C ILE A 340 -8.25 29.21 10.66
N PHE A 341 -8.37 28.85 9.39
CA PHE A 341 -8.16 27.48 8.91
C PHE A 341 -6.73 27.01 9.16
N ALA A 342 -5.72 27.74 8.68
CA ALA A 342 -4.32 27.36 8.78
C ALA A 342 -3.83 27.34 10.23
N GLY A 343 -4.29 28.29 11.05
CA GLY A 343 -4.00 28.34 12.48
C GLY A 343 -4.63 27.17 13.24
N THR A 344 -5.90 26.82 12.94
CA THR A 344 -6.55 25.65 13.53
C THR A 344 -5.83 24.37 13.12
N LEU A 345 -5.49 24.22 11.84
CA LEU A 345 -4.74 23.07 11.33
C LEU A 345 -3.38 22.93 12.00
N LEU A 346 -2.63 24.03 12.17
CA LEU A 346 -1.34 24.01 12.89
C LEU A 346 -1.53 23.62 14.36
N TYR A 347 -2.52 24.20 15.04
CA TYR A 347 -2.80 23.93 16.45
C TYR A 347 -3.21 22.48 16.70
N THR A 348 -4.15 21.94 15.91
CA THR A 348 -4.58 20.54 16.05
C THR A 348 -3.48 19.57 15.64
N SER A 349 -2.71 19.88 14.59
CA SER A 349 -1.55 19.07 14.19
C SER A 349 -0.50 19.03 15.30
N TRP A 350 -0.28 20.15 16.00
CA TRP A 350 0.63 20.21 17.14
C TRP A 350 0.19 19.27 18.25
N ILE A 351 -1.09 19.32 18.65
CA ILE A 351 -1.65 18.40 19.66
C ILE A 351 -1.44 16.94 19.24
N PHE A 352 -1.84 16.59 18.01
CA PHE A 352 -1.71 15.21 17.53
C PHE A 352 -0.27 14.73 17.45
N ALA A 353 0.68 15.60 17.09
CA ALA A 353 2.09 15.24 17.07
C ALA A 353 2.65 14.92 18.46
N PHE A 354 2.22 15.66 19.49
CA PHE A 354 2.59 15.39 20.87
C PHE A 354 1.90 14.15 21.43
N ASP A 355 0.60 13.96 21.18
CA ASP A 355 -0.13 12.77 21.59
C ASP A 355 0.51 11.48 21.05
N ALA A 356 1.03 11.54 19.83
CA ALA A 356 1.67 10.41 19.18
C ALA A 356 3.02 9.99 19.81
N ILE A 357 3.70 10.88 20.52
CA ILE A 357 4.91 10.55 21.27
C ILE A 357 4.64 10.35 22.77
N ALA A 358 3.54 10.90 23.29
CA ALA A 358 3.10 10.81 24.69
C ALA A 358 2.34 9.50 25.01
N VAL A 359 2.74 8.39 24.40
CA VAL A 359 2.06 7.10 24.53
C VAL A 359 2.62 6.30 25.72
N PRO A 360 1.79 5.86 26.68
CA PRO A 360 2.27 5.13 27.87
C PRO A 360 3.03 3.82 27.58
N SER A 361 2.71 3.17 26.46
CA SER A 361 3.40 1.96 25.97
C SER A 361 4.59 2.25 25.06
N GLY A 362 4.88 3.53 24.80
CA GLY A 362 6.01 3.99 23.99
C GLY A 362 7.31 4.06 24.80
N ASN A 363 8.30 4.73 24.20
CA ASN A 363 9.61 4.96 24.80
C ASN A 363 9.40 5.75 26.09
N ALA A 364 9.70 5.13 27.24
CA ALA A 364 9.42 5.70 28.55
C ALA A 364 10.00 7.12 28.67
N LEU A 365 11.24 7.33 28.24
CA LEU A 365 11.91 8.62 28.35
C LEU A 365 11.24 9.71 27.50
N VAL A 366 10.98 9.41 26.21
CA VAL A 366 10.37 10.38 25.29
C VAL A 366 8.91 10.62 25.65
N SER A 367 8.18 9.58 26.05
CA SER A 367 6.79 9.69 26.46
C SER A 367 6.64 10.43 27.78
N ASP A 368 7.52 10.22 28.76
CA ASP A 368 7.46 10.90 30.06
C ASP A 368 7.75 12.38 29.89
N TRP A 369 8.73 12.71 29.03
CA TRP A 369 9.01 14.09 28.66
C TRP A 369 7.83 14.74 27.94
N ALA A 370 7.27 14.09 26.92
CA ALA A 370 6.14 14.61 26.17
C ALA A 370 4.88 14.79 27.04
N ARG A 371 4.71 13.97 28.08
CA ARG A 371 3.65 14.09 29.09
C ARG A 371 3.96 15.10 30.20
N GLY A 372 5.15 15.71 30.19
CA GLY A 372 5.59 16.68 31.20
C GLY A 372 5.93 16.08 32.57
N GLN A 373 6.19 14.76 32.63
CA GLN A 373 6.57 14.07 33.87
C GLN A 373 8.05 14.28 34.23
N ILE A 374 8.91 14.48 33.22
CA ILE A 374 10.33 14.79 33.37
C ILE A 374 10.71 16.04 32.58
N GLY A 375 11.76 16.73 33.03
CA GLY A 375 12.29 17.91 32.33
C GLY A 375 13.07 17.56 31.06
N LEU A 376 13.22 18.51 30.13
CA LEU A 376 13.99 18.29 28.89
C LEU A 376 15.47 17.93 29.16
N GLY A 377 16.08 18.53 30.18
CA GLY A 377 17.47 18.21 30.55
C GLY A 377 17.63 16.76 31.05
N GLU A 378 16.65 16.26 31.81
CA GLU A 378 16.62 14.88 32.27
C GLU A 378 16.36 13.92 31.11
N ALA A 379 15.42 14.26 30.23
CA ALA A 379 15.14 13.52 29.01
C ALA A 379 16.39 13.39 28.13
N LEU A 380 17.11 14.49 27.88
CA LEU A 380 18.34 14.45 27.07
C LEU A 380 19.46 13.65 27.71
N ASN A 381 19.63 13.74 29.03
CA ASN A 381 20.65 12.97 29.75
C ASN A 381 20.33 11.47 29.79
N GLY A 382 19.06 11.09 29.74
CA GLY A 382 18.63 9.69 29.69
C GLY A 382 18.71 9.04 28.31
N LEU A 383 18.94 9.82 27.24
CA LEU A 383 19.03 9.30 25.88
C LEU A 383 20.30 8.46 25.74
N THR A 384 20.08 7.15 25.58
CA THR A 384 21.14 6.15 25.44
C THR A 384 20.94 5.36 24.15
N LEU A 385 22.01 4.74 23.63
CA LEU A 385 21.95 3.97 22.39
C LEU A 385 21.00 2.75 22.49
N SER A 386 20.77 2.23 23.69
CA SER A 386 19.80 1.15 23.94
C SER A 386 18.38 1.54 23.53
N GLN A 387 17.98 2.81 23.68
CA GLN A 387 16.66 3.30 23.25
C GLN A 387 16.41 3.11 21.74
N TRP A 388 17.48 3.11 20.94
CA TRP A 388 17.42 2.99 19.49
C TRP A 388 17.72 1.58 18.97
N THR A 389 18.32 0.73 19.82
CA THR A 389 18.80 -0.60 19.42
C THR A 389 18.02 -1.74 20.06
N ASP A 390 17.32 -1.50 21.18
CA ASP A 390 16.46 -2.48 21.82
C ASP A 390 15.15 -2.64 21.03
N PRO A 391 14.86 -3.83 20.48
CA PRO A 391 13.65 -4.07 19.69
C PRO A 391 12.37 -3.99 20.52
N ASN A 392 12.44 -4.03 21.86
CA ASN A 392 11.27 -3.90 22.73
C ASN A 392 10.84 -2.44 22.94
N VAL A 393 11.68 -1.47 22.57
CA VAL A 393 11.38 -0.05 22.74
C VAL A 393 10.48 0.43 21.59
N ARG A 394 9.24 0.76 21.93
CA ARG A 394 8.25 1.27 20.98
C ARG A 394 8.36 2.78 20.84
N TRP A 395 8.38 3.29 19.62
CA TRP A 395 8.49 4.73 19.38
C TRP A 395 7.12 5.36 19.16
N GLY A 396 6.38 5.56 20.25
CA GLY A 396 5.09 6.26 20.23
C GLY A 396 3.92 5.45 19.69
N GLU A 397 2.96 6.15 19.11
CA GLU A 397 1.76 5.59 18.47
C GLU A 397 2.13 4.87 17.18
N ILE A 398 1.54 3.69 16.99
CA ILE A 398 1.70 2.87 15.79
C ILE A 398 0.37 2.76 15.04
N SER A 399 0.44 2.40 13.77
CA SER A 399 -0.76 2.04 13.01
C SER A 399 -1.41 0.74 13.53
N PHE A 400 -2.70 0.58 13.23
CA PHE A 400 -3.51 -0.58 13.62
C PHE A 400 -3.42 -1.76 12.65
N ASN A 401 -2.58 -1.69 11.61
CA ASN A 401 -2.44 -2.76 10.64
C ASN A 401 -1.27 -3.70 10.98
N GLU A 402 -1.06 -4.71 10.13
CA GLU A 402 0.02 -5.70 10.30
C GLU A 402 1.44 -5.12 10.14
N TRP A 403 1.60 -3.93 9.57
CA TRP A 403 2.91 -3.30 9.41
C TRP A 403 3.34 -2.48 10.63
N GLU A 404 2.40 -2.02 11.46
CA GLU A 404 2.64 -1.34 12.74
C GLU A 404 3.61 -0.15 12.64
N VAL A 405 3.48 0.68 11.61
CA VAL A 405 4.40 1.80 11.38
C VAL A 405 4.23 2.90 12.45
N PRO A 406 5.34 3.45 13.00
CA PRO A 406 5.28 4.58 13.91
C PRO A 406 4.67 5.83 13.23
N LEU A 407 3.62 6.39 13.81
CA LEU A 407 2.87 7.51 13.22
C LEU A 407 3.41 8.88 13.61
N TRP A 408 4.26 8.96 14.64
CA TRP A 408 4.79 10.24 15.12
C TRP A 408 5.49 11.07 14.01
N PRO A 409 6.32 10.53 13.09
CA PRO A 409 6.98 11.36 12.10
C PRO A 409 5.98 11.99 11.13
N MET A 410 4.94 11.23 10.75
CA MET A 410 3.86 11.73 9.90
C MET A 410 3.12 12.90 10.56
N LYS A 411 2.75 12.76 11.84
CA LYS A 411 2.04 13.81 12.58
C LYS A 411 2.90 15.06 12.77
N TRP A 412 4.22 14.90 12.93
CA TRP A 412 5.16 16.04 12.88
C TRP A 412 5.24 16.69 11.50
N VAL A 413 5.16 15.93 10.41
CA VAL A 413 5.03 16.51 9.06
C VAL A 413 3.73 17.31 8.91
N MET A 414 2.64 16.93 9.60
CA MET A 414 1.42 17.75 9.63
C MET A 414 1.68 19.13 10.26
N VAL A 415 2.45 19.18 11.35
CA VAL A 415 2.88 20.44 11.98
C VAL A 415 3.71 21.28 11.01
N LEU A 416 4.68 20.65 10.31
CA LEU A 416 5.50 21.32 9.32
C LEU A 416 4.67 21.88 8.16
N GLY A 417 3.73 21.09 7.62
CA GLY A 417 2.83 21.53 6.56
C GLY A 417 1.93 22.69 7.01
N GLY A 418 1.36 22.62 8.21
CA GLY A 418 0.57 23.71 8.80
C GLY A 418 1.40 24.98 9.01
N LEU A 419 2.62 24.85 9.51
CA LEU A 419 3.55 25.96 9.70
C LEU A 419 3.92 26.61 8.37
N LEU A 420 4.28 25.80 7.36
CA LEU A 420 4.57 26.29 6.01
C LEU A 420 3.37 27.03 5.41
N LEU A 421 2.16 26.52 5.59
CA LEU A 421 0.94 27.15 5.10
C LEU A 421 0.68 28.50 5.78
N VAL A 422 0.83 28.58 7.11
CA VAL A 422 0.73 29.85 7.86
C VAL A 422 1.78 30.84 7.39
N LEU A 423 3.05 30.42 7.27
CA LEU A 423 4.14 31.26 6.79
C LEU A 423 3.85 31.77 5.36
N GLN A 424 3.40 30.91 4.46
CA GLN A 424 3.05 31.30 3.09
C GLN A 424 1.88 32.29 3.08
N GLY A 425 0.89 32.10 3.96
CA GLY A 425 -0.18 33.08 4.19
C GLY A 425 0.33 34.43 4.64
N ILE A 426 1.28 34.48 5.57
CA ILE A 426 1.93 35.72 6.02
C ILE A 426 2.67 36.39 4.84
N SER A 427 3.35 35.61 4.00
CA SER A 427 4.03 36.12 2.80
C SER A 427 3.03 36.79 1.85
N LYS A 428 1.94 36.10 1.49
CA LYS A 428 0.88 36.63 0.60
C LYS A 428 0.20 37.86 1.20
N PHE A 429 -0.18 37.80 2.49
CA PHE A 429 -0.79 38.92 3.20
C PHE A 429 0.10 40.18 3.17
N ALA A 430 1.41 40.04 3.39
CA ALA A 430 2.35 41.15 3.32
C ALA A 430 2.55 41.68 1.88
N GLN A 431 2.41 40.82 0.86
CA GLN A 431 2.42 41.24 -0.55
C GLN A 431 1.16 42.04 -0.92
N ASP A 432 -0.01 41.62 -0.43
CA ASP A 432 -1.28 42.32 -0.68
C ASP A 432 -1.31 43.70 -0.01
N ILE A 433 -0.79 43.81 1.22
CA ILE A 433 -0.61 45.12 1.89
C ILE A 433 0.30 46.03 1.06
N ARG A 434 1.44 45.51 0.58
CA ARG A 434 2.36 46.27 -0.28
C ARG A 434 1.69 46.74 -1.57
N ALA A 435 0.89 45.88 -2.20
CA ALA A 435 0.12 46.21 -3.40
C ALA A 435 -0.89 47.35 -3.15
N LEU A 436 -1.52 47.39 -1.97
CA LEU A 436 -2.41 48.49 -1.56
C LEU A 436 -1.64 49.79 -1.29
N MET A 437 -0.45 49.69 -0.68
CA MET A 437 0.43 50.84 -0.41
C MET A 437 1.13 51.40 -1.66
N GLY A 438 1.00 50.75 -2.82
CA GLY A 438 1.63 51.17 -4.07
C GLY A 438 3.15 50.95 -4.11
N ARG A 439 3.70 50.13 -3.21
CA ARG A 439 5.11 49.75 -3.18
C ARG A 439 5.21 48.35 -3.79
N ALA A 440 5.44 48.28 -5.10
CA ALA A 440 5.57 47.02 -5.83
C ALA A 440 6.94 46.36 -5.58
#